data_AF-A0A6A8NIS2-F1
#
_entry.id   AF-A0A6A8NIS2-F1
#
_cell.length_a   1.000
_cell.length_b   1.000
_cell.length_c   1.000
_cell.angle_alpha   90.00
_cell.angle_beta   90.00
_cell.angle_gamma   90.00
#
_symmetry.space_group_name_H-M   'P 1'
#
loop_
_entity.id
_entity.type
_entity.pdbx_description
1 polymer ?
#
loop_
_entity_poly.entity_id
_entity_poly.type
_entity_poly.pdbx_seq_one_letter_code
_entity_poly.pdbx_strand_id
1 'polypeptide(L)'
;MQHADISSYLNIILIAINISIGLYTFSTNQKSNRINPIIDHLLHKVFIPFQNTIGKSLFKEVDDQNINTIHKNLTLLYDEIHNTDLEFALSYTTTYYLQRILNLGIPTNVRQFKKYNYEYKNFSHYYYKDLNKFRRKSGLPRYSNMYRINFGLYKNKIWVYSRHFYYYLLLITSIFFIELLIYWMKNFN
;
A
#
# COMPACT_ATOMS: atom_id res chain seq x y z
N MET A 1 41.65 -2.91 31.28
CA MET A 1 40.72 -2.93 30.13
C MET A 1 39.60 -3.92 30.44
N GLN A 2 38.44 -3.46 30.88
CA GLN A 2 37.28 -4.32 31.05
C GLN A 2 36.71 -4.60 29.65
N HIS A 3 36.73 -5.86 29.23
CA HIS A 3 35.96 -6.31 28.09
C HIS A 3 34.50 -6.01 28.41
N ALA A 4 33.92 -5.00 27.77
CA ALA A 4 32.47 -4.84 27.78
C ALA A 4 31.93 -6.11 27.10
N ASP A 5 31.33 -6.99 27.92
CA ASP A 5 30.99 -8.36 27.54
C ASP A 5 30.12 -8.36 26.28
N ILE A 6 30.70 -8.81 25.18
CA ILE A 6 30.04 -9.05 23.89
C ILE A 6 28.80 -9.93 24.10
N SER A 7 28.83 -10.83 25.10
CA SER A 7 27.68 -11.68 25.49
C SER A 7 26.48 -10.88 25.99
N SER A 8 26.69 -9.74 26.69
CA SER A 8 25.61 -8.90 27.20
C SER A 8 24.88 -8.18 26.05
N TYR A 9 25.63 -7.69 25.06
CA TYR A 9 25.07 -7.07 23.86
C TYR A 9 24.31 -8.09 23.01
N LEU A 10 24.86 -9.30 22.83
CA LEU A 10 24.17 -10.39 22.12
C LEU A 10 22.87 -10.79 22.82
N ASN A 11 22.84 -10.85 24.14
CA ASN A 11 21.63 -11.15 24.90
C ASN A 11 20.57 -10.06 24.76
N ILE A 12 20.95 -8.78 24.77
CA ILE A 12 20.01 -7.67 24.54
C ILE A 12 19.42 -7.74 23.12
N ILE A 13 20.25 -8.05 22.11
CA ILE A 13 19.80 -8.22 20.72
C ILE A 13 18.81 -9.40 20.62
N LEU A 14 19.10 -10.54 21.24
CA LEU A 14 18.22 -11.71 21.25
C LEU A 14 16.89 -11.43 21.97
N ILE A 15 16.92 -10.69 23.09
CA ILE A 15 15.71 -10.25 23.79
C ILE A 15 14.88 -9.33 22.90
N ALA A 16 15.51 -8.38 22.22
CA ALA A 16 14.82 -7.47 21.29
C ALA A 16 14.18 -8.24 20.11
N ILE A 17 14.87 -9.23 19.55
CA ILE A 17 14.34 -10.12 18.50
C ILE A 17 13.12 -10.91 19.03
N ASN A 18 13.23 -11.52 20.21
CA ASN A 18 12.15 -12.30 20.81
C ASN A 18 10.91 -11.44 21.13
N ILE A 19 11.10 -10.23 21.68
CA ILE A 19 10.00 -9.28 21.91
C ILE A 19 9.35 -8.88 20.58
N SER A 20 10.16 -8.62 19.54
CA SER A 20 9.66 -8.27 18.22
C SER A 20 8.84 -9.40 17.58
N ILE A 21 9.30 -10.65 17.70
CA ILE A 21 8.58 -11.84 17.24
C ILE A 21 7.30 -12.07 18.06
N GLY A 22 7.36 -11.88 19.39
CA GLY A 22 6.20 -11.99 20.27
C GLY A 22 5.11 -10.95 19.96
N LEU A 23 5.50 -9.69 19.77
CA LEU A 23 4.58 -8.63 19.35
C LEU A 23 4.00 -8.88 17.95
N TYR A 24 4.82 -9.39 17.03
CA TYR A 24 4.36 -9.77 15.69
C TYR A 24 3.32 -10.89 15.75
N THR A 25 3.64 -11.99 16.46
CA THR A 25 2.76 -13.17 16.59
C THR A 25 1.47 -12.86 17.35
N PHE A 26 1.54 -12.05 18.40
CA PHE A 26 0.35 -11.55 19.12
C PHE A 26 -0.55 -10.71 18.22
N SER A 27 0.04 -9.78 17.43
CA SER A 27 -0.68 -8.95 16.45
C SER A 27 -1.27 -9.74 15.28
N THR A 28 -0.70 -10.90 14.94
CA THR A 28 -1.24 -11.78 13.89
C THR A 28 -2.31 -12.73 14.43
N ASN A 29 -2.15 -13.27 15.64
CA ASN A 29 -3.09 -14.24 16.21
C ASN A 29 -4.41 -13.59 16.65
N GLN A 30 -4.40 -12.33 17.08
CA GLN A 30 -5.64 -11.56 17.35
C GLN A 30 -6.43 -11.22 16.07
N LYS A 31 -5.87 -11.39 14.87
CA LYS A 31 -6.57 -11.14 13.59
C LYS A 31 -7.43 -12.32 13.13
N SER A 32 -7.57 -13.37 13.93
CA SER A 32 -8.60 -14.41 13.80
C SER A 32 -10.01 -13.86 14.08
N ASN A 33 -10.33 -12.71 13.50
CA ASN A 33 -11.62 -12.04 13.65
C ASN A 33 -12.53 -12.56 12.54
N ARG A 34 -13.58 -13.26 12.96
CA ARG A 34 -14.81 -13.59 12.21
C ARG A 34 -14.91 -12.79 10.91
N ILE A 35 -14.66 -13.45 9.77
CA ILE A 35 -14.70 -12.80 8.45
C ILE A 35 -16.08 -12.16 8.28
N ASN A 36 -16.11 -10.85 8.06
CA ASN A 36 -17.37 -10.16 7.84
C ASN A 36 -17.87 -10.50 6.42
N PRO A 37 -19.04 -11.14 6.26
CA PRO A 37 -19.54 -11.58 4.96
C PRO A 37 -19.71 -10.43 3.96
N ILE A 38 -20.02 -9.21 4.43
CA ILE A 38 -20.11 -8.02 3.58
C ILE A 38 -18.74 -7.68 2.97
N ILE A 39 -17.70 -7.73 3.79
CA ILE A 39 -16.34 -7.39 3.34
C ILE A 39 -15.81 -8.47 2.41
N ASP A 40 -16.12 -9.72 2.72
CA ASP A 40 -15.75 -10.86 1.89
C ASP A 40 -16.46 -10.80 0.53
N HIS A 41 -17.74 -10.47 0.53
CA HIS A 41 -18.51 -10.24 -0.69
C HIS A 41 -17.90 -9.11 -1.53
N LEU A 42 -17.67 -7.92 -0.95
CA LEU A 42 -17.03 -6.81 -1.65
C LEU A 42 -15.66 -7.19 -2.24
N LEU A 43 -14.86 -7.93 -1.49
CA LEU A 43 -13.54 -8.34 -1.94
C LEU A 43 -13.63 -9.31 -3.12
N HIS A 44 -14.43 -10.37 -2.98
CA HIS A 44 -14.45 -11.48 -3.93
C HIS A 44 -15.39 -11.28 -5.13
N LYS A 45 -16.42 -10.44 -4.99
CA LYS A 45 -17.41 -10.19 -6.05
C LYS A 45 -17.21 -8.88 -6.79
N VAL A 46 -16.55 -7.89 -6.19
CA VAL A 46 -16.37 -6.56 -6.80
C VAL A 46 -14.90 -6.27 -7.05
N PHE A 47 -14.08 -6.22 -5.99
CA PHE A 47 -12.70 -5.74 -6.08
C PHE A 47 -11.77 -6.69 -6.84
N ILE A 48 -11.73 -7.98 -6.49
CA ILE A 48 -10.87 -8.93 -7.21
C ILE A 48 -11.26 -9.04 -8.69
N PRO A 49 -12.55 -9.19 -9.05
CA PRO A 49 -12.98 -9.19 -10.45
C PRO A 49 -12.56 -7.93 -11.21
N PHE A 50 -12.87 -6.74 -10.70
CA PHE A 50 -12.48 -5.49 -11.35
C PHE A 50 -10.96 -5.39 -11.55
N GLN A 51 -10.18 -5.71 -10.52
CA GLN A 51 -8.72 -5.73 -10.60
C GLN A 51 -8.22 -6.68 -11.70
N ASN A 52 -8.84 -7.85 -11.86
CA ASN A 52 -8.46 -8.82 -12.87
C ASN A 52 -8.83 -8.34 -14.28
N THR A 53 -9.99 -7.69 -14.44
CA THR A 53 -10.46 -7.14 -15.71
C THR A 53 -9.57 -6.00 -16.22
N ILE A 54 -9.23 -5.05 -15.35
CA ILE A 54 -8.41 -3.88 -15.73
C ILE A 54 -6.90 -4.17 -15.66
N GLY A 55 -6.50 -5.18 -14.87
CA GLY A 55 -5.14 -5.70 -14.77
C GLY A 55 -4.09 -4.62 -14.45
N LYS A 56 -3.00 -4.64 -15.22
CA LYS A 56 -1.89 -3.67 -15.08
C LYS A 56 -2.29 -2.23 -15.41
N SER A 57 -3.41 -2.03 -16.10
CA SER A 57 -3.89 -0.68 -16.43
C SER A 57 -4.47 0.05 -15.23
N LEU A 58 -4.83 -0.66 -14.15
CA LEU A 58 -5.36 -0.07 -12.91
C LEU A 58 -4.49 1.08 -12.39
N PHE A 59 -3.18 1.00 -12.58
CA PHE A 59 -2.25 1.98 -12.01
C PHE A 59 -1.35 2.65 -13.04
N LYS A 60 -1.60 2.42 -14.33
CA LYS A 60 -0.89 3.12 -15.42
C LYS A 60 -1.55 4.46 -15.71
N GLU A 61 -0.80 5.34 -16.34
CA GLU A 61 -1.35 6.57 -16.89
C GLU A 61 -2.28 6.22 -18.06
N VAL A 62 -3.40 6.93 -18.15
CA VAL A 62 -4.43 6.79 -19.18
C VAL A 62 -3.99 7.55 -20.42
N ASP A 63 -4.14 6.92 -21.58
CA ASP A 63 -3.78 7.45 -22.89
C ASP A 63 -4.87 7.12 -23.92
N ASP A 64 -4.72 7.66 -25.13
CA ASP A 64 -5.69 7.46 -26.22
C ASP A 64 -5.94 5.97 -26.55
N GLN A 65 -4.96 5.10 -26.30
CA GLN A 65 -5.05 3.69 -26.63
C GLN A 65 -5.87 2.90 -25.59
N ASN A 66 -5.82 3.32 -24.33
CA ASN A 66 -6.40 2.57 -23.22
C ASN A 66 -7.65 3.22 -22.60
N ILE A 67 -7.95 4.48 -22.93
CA ILE A 67 -8.96 5.26 -22.23
C ILE A 67 -10.37 4.68 -22.31
N ASN A 68 -10.78 4.20 -23.48
CA ASN A 68 -12.12 3.62 -23.67
C ASN A 68 -12.30 2.36 -22.80
N THR A 69 -11.28 1.51 -22.76
CA THR A 69 -11.29 0.28 -21.96
C THR A 69 -11.30 0.60 -20.46
N ILE A 70 -10.47 1.55 -20.03
CA ILE A 70 -10.42 1.99 -18.63
C ILE A 70 -11.77 2.58 -18.21
N HIS A 71 -12.32 3.49 -19.01
CA HIS A 71 -13.59 4.15 -18.72
C HIS A 71 -14.73 3.14 -18.60
N LYS A 72 -14.85 2.23 -19.57
CA LYS A 72 -15.84 1.14 -19.53
C LYS A 72 -15.74 0.31 -18.26
N ASN A 73 -14.53 -0.09 -17.87
CA ASN A 73 -14.33 -0.90 -16.67
C ASN A 73 -14.65 -0.14 -15.38
N LEU A 74 -14.39 1.17 -15.34
CA LEU A 74 -14.76 2.02 -14.21
C LEU A 74 -16.28 2.18 -14.11
N THR A 75 -16.98 2.31 -15.25
CA THR A 75 -18.45 2.33 -15.28
C THR A 75 -19.01 1.03 -14.73
N LEU A 76 -18.52 -0.12 -15.20
CA LEU A 76 -18.95 -1.43 -14.70
C LEU A 76 -18.72 -1.58 -13.18
N LEU A 77 -17.56 -1.13 -12.68
CA LEU A 77 -17.29 -1.13 -11.24
C LEU A 77 -18.28 -0.26 -10.46
N TYR A 78 -18.58 0.93 -10.98
CA TYR A 78 -19.53 1.84 -10.34
C TYR A 78 -20.92 1.24 -10.26
N ASP A 79 -21.38 0.62 -11.36
CA ASP A 79 -22.65 -0.08 -11.42
C ASP A 79 -22.67 -1.27 -10.45
N GLU A 80 -21.62 -2.08 -10.40
CA GLU A 80 -21.52 -3.19 -9.43
C GLU A 80 -21.56 -2.72 -7.97
N ILE A 81 -20.90 -1.60 -7.65
CA ILE A 81 -20.94 -1.02 -6.29
C ILE A 81 -22.35 -0.54 -5.94
N HIS A 82 -23.02 0.16 -6.86
CA HIS A 82 -24.36 0.69 -6.61
C HIS A 82 -25.42 -0.41 -6.57
N ASN A 83 -25.28 -1.44 -7.40
CA ASN A 83 -26.22 -2.57 -7.45
C ASN A 83 -26.09 -3.54 -6.26
N THR A 84 -25.01 -3.44 -5.47
CA THR A 84 -24.81 -4.33 -4.30
C THR A 84 -25.29 -3.73 -2.99
N ASP A 85 -25.72 -2.46 -2.94
CA ASP A 85 -26.03 -1.71 -1.69
C ASP A 85 -24.87 -1.70 -0.65
N LEU A 86 -23.66 -2.09 -1.05
CA LEU A 86 -22.49 -2.20 -0.17
C LEU A 86 -21.58 -0.97 -0.18
N GLU A 87 -22.03 0.14 -0.77
CA GLU A 87 -21.25 1.36 -0.91
C GLU A 87 -20.79 1.90 0.46
N PHE A 88 -21.60 1.73 1.51
CA PHE A 88 -21.28 2.19 2.88
C PHE A 88 -20.00 1.55 3.46
N ALA A 89 -19.58 0.39 2.95
CA ALA A 89 -18.38 -0.29 3.41
C ALA A 89 -17.09 0.20 2.71
N LEU A 90 -17.22 0.97 1.63
CA LEU A 90 -16.12 1.62 0.90
C LEU A 90 -15.65 2.89 1.61
N SER A 91 -14.42 3.32 1.32
CA SER A 91 -14.03 4.67 1.72
C SER A 91 -14.72 5.69 0.80
N TYR A 92 -15.19 6.79 1.41
CA TYR A 92 -15.72 7.95 0.69
C TYR A 92 -14.78 8.41 -0.44
N THR A 93 -13.47 8.35 -0.21
CA THR A 93 -12.49 8.75 -1.23
C THR A 93 -12.51 7.88 -2.48
N THR A 94 -12.68 6.56 -2.35
CA THR A 94 -12.72 5.66 -3.50
C THR A 94 -13.95 5.95 -4.36
N THR A 95 -15.12 6.06 -3.74
CA THR A 95 -16.38 6.35 -4.44
C THR A 95 -16.38 7.76 -5.04
N TYR A 96 -15.89 8.75 -4.29
CA TYR A 96 -15.75 10.13 -4.76
C TYR A 96 -14.91 10.26 -6.03
N TYR A 97 -13.72 9.67 -6.07
CA TYR A 97 -12.86 9.76 -7.25
C TYR A 97 -13.43 8.95 -8.42
N LEU A 98 -14.04 7.79 -8.16
CA LEU A 98 -14.71 7.00 -9.19
C LEU A 98 -15.81 7.83 -9.88
N GLN A 99 -16.71 8.43 -9.09
CA GLN A 99 -17.79 9.24 -9.60
C GLN A 99 -17.28 10.48 -10.35
N ARG A 100 -16.22 11.14 -9.86
CA ARG A 100 -15.60 12.27 -10.58
C ARG A 100 -15.07 11.86 -11.96
N ILE A 101 -14.43 10.71 -12.08
CA ILE A 101 -13.92 10.21 -13.36
C ILE A 101 -15.06 9.96 -14.33
N LEU A 102 -16.14 9.33 -13.87
CA LEU A 102 -17.33 9.06 -14.70
C LEU A 102 -18.02 10.35 -15.13
N ASN A 103 -18.16 11.33 -14.23
CA ASN A 103 -18.73 12.64 -14.55
C ASN A 103 -17.88 13.46 -15.54
N LEU A 104 -16.57 13.21 -15.62
CA LEU A 104 -15.72 13.84 -16.65
C LEU A 104 -15.98 13.27 -18.04
N GLY A 105 -16.48 12.03 -18.14
CA GLY A 105 -16.62 11.30 -19.40
C GLY A 105 -15.27 10.97 -20.04
N ILE A 106 -15.32 10.50 -21.29
CA ILE A 106 -14.13 10.25 -22.10
C ILE A 106 -13.56 11.60 -22.56
N PRO A 107 -12.32 11.96 -22.19
CA PRO A 107 -11.63 13.16 -22.60
C PRO A 107 -11.56 13.34 -24.12
N THR A 108 -11.81 14.56 -24.59
CA THR A 108 -11.69 14.93 -26.01
C THR A 108 -10.55 15.90 -26.29
N ASN A 109 -9.86 16.39 -25.25
CA ASN A 109 -8.73 17.31 -25.38
C ASN A 109 -7.67 17.12 -24.28
N VAL A 110 -6.49 17.69 -24.51
CA VAL A 110 -5.32 17.56 -23.63
C VAL A 110 -5.59 18.00 -22.19
N ARG A 111 -6.37 19.08 -21.99
CA ARG A 111 -6.70 19.58 -20.64
C ARG A 111 -7.58 18.59 -19.88
N GLN A 112 -8.59 18.03 -20.55
CA GLN A 112 -9.44 16.98 -20.00
C GLN A 112 -8.64 15.71 -19.72
N PHE A 113 -7.74 15.31 -20.61
CA PHE A 113 -6.84 14.16 -20.39
C PHE A 113 -6.01 14.32 -19.12
N LYS A 114 -5.40 15.49 -18.91
CA LYS A 114 -4.63 15.78 -17.68
C LYS A 114 -5.50 15.66 -16.43
N LYS A 115 -6.72 16.20 -16.47
CA LYS A 115 -7.66 16.13 -15.34
C LYS A 115 -8.11 14.69 -15.09
N TYR A 116 -8.49 13.96 -16.13
CA TYR A 116 -8.89 12.55 -16.05
C TYR A 116 -7.78 11.71 -15.43
N ASN A 117 -6.54 11.86 -15.90
CA ASN A 117 -5.38 11.16 -15.35
C ASN A 117 -5.12 11.48 -13.88
N TYR A 118 -5.30 12.74 -13.48
CA TYR A 118 -5.17 13.14 -12.08
C TYR A 118 -6.20 12.44 -11.20
N GLU A 119 -7.48 12.48 -11.59
CA GLU A 119 -8.55 11.80 -10.84
C GLU A 119 -8.34 10.28 -10.85
N TYR A 120 -7.98 9.69 -11.99
CA TYR A 120 -7.72 8.26 -12.13
C TYR A 120 -6.61 7.80 -11.20
N LYS A 121 -5.48 8.52 -11.17
CA LYS A 121 -4.37 8.20 -10.26
C LYS A 121 -4.79 8.24 -8.79
N ASN A 122 -5.64 9.21 -8.40
CA ASN A 122 -6.17 9.29 -7.05
C ASN A 122 -7.09 8.10 -6.76
N PHE A 123 -8.04 7.80 -7.66
CA PHE A 123 -8.90 6.63 -7.57
C PHE A 123 -8.07 5.35 -7.37
N SER A 124 -7.08 5.08 -8.22
CA SER A 124 -6.27 3.87 -8.15
C SER A 124 -5.53 3.74 -6.82
N HIS A 125 -5.07 4.86 -6.25
CA HIS A 125 -4.43 4.87 -4.93
C HIS A 125 -5.40 4.54 -3.79
N TYR A 126 -6.60 5.11 -3.79
CA TYR A 126 -7.60 4.85 -2.75
C TYR A 126 -8.22 3.45 -2.90
N TYR A 127 -8.49 3.03 -4.13
CA TYR A 127 -8.87 1.67 -4.48
C TYR A 127 -7.86 0.66 -3.90
N TYR A 128 -6.56 0.87 -4.10
CA TYR A 128 -5.52 0.01 -3.54
C TYR A 128 -5.52 -0.06 -2.01
N LYS A 129 -5.86 1.05 -1.34
CA LYS A 129 -5.98 1.08 0.13
C LYS A 129 -7.18 0.26 0.59
N ASP A 130 -8.33 0.43 -0.03
CA ASP A 130 -9.56 -0.31 0.31
C ASP A 130 -9.41 -1.80 -0.01
N LEU A 131 -8.86 -2.15 -1.17
CA LEU A 131 -8.51 -3.52 -1.54
C LEU A 131 -7.68 -4.19 -0.43
N ASN A 132 -6.61 -3.52 0.04
CA ASN A 132 -5.77 -4.07 1.09
C ASN A 132 -6.42 -4.11 2.47
N LYS A 133 -7.33 -3.17 2.75
CA LYS A 133 -8.15 -3.17 3.96
C LYS A 133 -9.08 -4.37 3.95
N PHE A 134 -9.77 -4.64 2.84
CA PHE A 134 -10.66 -5.79 2.68
C PHE A 134 -9.90 -7.10 2.73
N ARG A 135 -8.79 -7.24 1.99
CA ARG A 135 -7.90 -8.42 2.07
C ARG A 135 -7.50 -8.73 3.50
N ARG A 136 -7.00 -7.73 4.25
CA ARG A 136 -6.62 -7.92 5.66
C ARG A 136 -7.80 -8.37 6.53
N LYS A 137 -9.00 -7.85 6.29
CA LYS A 137 -10.21 -8.18 7.07
C LYS A 137 -10.81 -9.55 6.69
N SER A 138 -10.56 -10.04 5.47
CA SER A 138 -10.86 -11.41 5.03
C SER A 138 -9.74 -12.41 5.32
N GLY A 139 -8.72 -12.05 6.10
CA GLY A 139 -7.59 -12.93 6.42
C GLY A 139 -6.58 -13.15 5.28
N LEU A 140 -6.73 -12.44 4.15
CA LEU A 140 -5.78 -12.51 3.04
C LEU A 140 -4.57 -11.59 3.27
N PRO A 141 -3.38 -11.99 2.78
CA PRO A 141 -2.19 -11.15 2.87
C PRO A 141 -2.39 -9.86 2.07
N ARG A 142 -1.93 -8.74 2.64
CA ARG A 142 -1.92 -7.45 1.92
C ARG A 142 -0.97 -7.52 0.74
N TYR A 143 -1.32 -6.86 -0.34
CA TYR A 143 -0.38 -6.58 -1.40
C TYR A 143 0.78 -5.73 -0.88
N SER A 144 1.99 -6.16 -1.20
CA SER A 144 3.21 -5.47 -0.79
C SER A 144 3.50 -4.28 -1.69
N ASN A 145 4.48 -3.45 -1.31
CA ASN A 145 4.93 -2.37 -2.20
C ASN A 145 5.43 -2.90 -3.56
N MET A 146 5.92 -4.14 -3.62
CA MET A 146 6.35 -4.76 -4.88
C MET A 146 5.18 -4.96 -5.84
N TYR A 147 3.98 -5.25 -5.33
CA TYR A 147 2.76 -5.29 -6.13
C TYR A 147 2.51 -3.93 -6.79
N ARG A 148 2.66 -2.82 -6.03
CA ARG A 148 2.49 -1.46 -6.54
C ARG A 148 3.49 -1.14 -7.65
N ILE A 149 4.73 -1.62 -7.52
CA ILE A 149 5.81 -1.43 -8.51
C ILE A 149 5.55 -2.26 -9.77
N ASN A 150 5.18 -3.53 -9.61
CA ASN A 150 4.89 -4.47 -10.72
C ASN A 150 3.67 -4.04 -11.55
N PHE A 151 2.73 -3.36 -10.91
CA PHE A 151 1.52 -2.86 -11.56
C PHE A 151 1.59 -1.38 -11.96
N GLY A 152 2.71 -0.67 -11.71
CA GLY A 152 2.96 0.67 -12.27
C GLY A 152 2.46 1.88 -11.47
N LEU A 153 2.08 1.71 -10.19
CA LEU A 153 1.50 2.75 -9.32
C LEU A 153 2.39 3.98 -9.10
N TYR A 154 3.69 3.84 -9.33
CA TYR A 154 4.64 4.93 -9.30
C TYR A 154 5.45 4.95 -10.59
N LYS A 155 5.30 6.04 -11.35
CA LYS A 155 6.08 6.31 -12.57
C LYS A 155 7.59 6.24 -12.30
N ASN A 156 8.01 6.61 -11.09
CA ASN A 156 9.40 6.62 -10.68
C ASN A 156 9.70 5.53 -9.64
N LYS A 157 10.07 4.34 -10.13
CA LYS A 157 10.41 3.17 -9.29
C LYS A 157 11.54 3.50 -8.31
N ILE A 158 12.52 4.30 -8.75
CA ILE A 158 13.72 4.70 -7.99
C ILE A 158 13.34 5.45 -6.71
N TRP A 159 12.35 6.35 -6.77
CA TRP A 159 11.94 7.14 -5.59
C TRP A 159 11.29 6.27 -4.50
N VAL A 160 10.60 5.20 -4.88
CA VAL A 160 9.99 4.26 -3.93
C VAL A 160 11.06 3.40 -3.27
N TYR A 161 12.05 2.94 -4.03
CA TYR A 161 13.20 2.21 -3.48
C TYR A 161 14.05 3.11 -2.57
N SER A 162 14.32 4.35 -2.97
CA SER A 162 15.13 5.29 -2.19
C SER A 162 14.49 5.63 -0.85
N ARG A 163 13.17 5.77 -0.78
CA ARG A 163 12.44 5.99 0.48
C ARG A 163 12.55 4.82 1.46
N HIS A 164 12.60 3.58 0.97
CA HIS A 164 12.85 2.42 1.83
C HIS A 164 14.31 2.36 2.26
N PHE A 165 15.24 2.61 1.34
CA PHE A 165 16.66 2.66 1.65
C PHE A 165 17.01 3.77 2.65
N TYR A 166 16.27 4.88 2.65
CA TYR A 166 16.47 6.01 3.57
C TYR A 166 16.37 5.60 5.05
N TYR A 167 15.40 4.75 5.42
CA TYR A 167 15.28 4.28 6.81
C TYR A 167 16.41 3.34 7.21
N TYR A 168 16.86 2.47 6.29
CA TYR A 168 18.04 1.63 6.53
C TYR A 168 19.31 2.47 6.64
N LEU A 169 19.45 3.50 5.81
CA LEU A 169 20.58 4.40 5.82
C LEU A 169 20.61 5.22 7.12
N LEU A 170 19.47 5.72 7.60
CA LEU A 170 19.33 6.36 8.92
C LEU A 170 19.71 5.42 10.08
N LEU A 171 19.31 4.14 9.99
CA LEU A 171 19.64 3.16 11.01
C LEU A 171 21.16 2.92 11.04
N ILE A 172 21.79 2.71 9.88
CA ILE A 172 23.24 2.51 9.76
C ILE A 172 24.00 3.75 10.26
N THR A 173 23.58 4.96 9.88
CA THR A 173 24.24 6.19 10.34
C THR A 173 24.06 6.40 11.84
N SER A 174 22.91 6.04 12.41
CA SER A 174 22.68 6.11 13.86
C SER A 174 23.58 5.16 14.65
N ILE A 175 23.76 3.92 14.15
CA ILE A 175 24.68 2.94 14.77
C ILE A 175 26.11 3.46 14.71
N PHE A 176 26.54 3.96 13.54
CA PHE A 176 27.88 4.52 13.36
C PHE A 176 28.13 5.72 14.29
N PHE A 177 27.16 6.62 14.44
CA PHE A 177 27.26 7.75 15.36
C PHE A 177 27.38 7.30 16.82
N ILE A 178 26.61 6.30 17.23
CA ILE A 178 26.69 5.74 18.59
C ILE A 178 28.07 5.13 18.84
N GLU A 179 28.60 4.35 17.90
CA GLU A 179 29.95 3.78 18.01
C GLU A 179 31.03 4.86 18.10
N LEU A 180 30.94 5.91 17.29
CA LEU A 180 31.84 7.05 17.33
C LEU A 180 31.81 7.74 18.70
N LEU A 181 30.62 7.95 19.26
CA LEU A 181 30.41 8.58 20.56
C LEU A 181 31.00 7.73 21.70
N ILE A 182 30.79 6.41 21.66
CA ILE A 182 31.38 5.46 22.61
C ILE A 182 32.90 5.47 22.53
N TYR A 183 33.47 5.48 21.31
CA TYR A 183 34.91 5.55 21.10
C TYR A 183 35.50 6.86 21.69
N TRP A 184 34.82 7.98 21.46
CA TRP A 184 35.24 9.28 21.97
C TRP A 184 35.22 9.33 23.50
N MET A 185 34.14 8.84 24.13
CA MET A 185 34.02 8.75 25.59
C MET A 185 35.06 7.84 26.26
N LYS A 186 35.60 6.84 25.53
CA LYS A 186 36.63 5.93 26.05
C LYS A 186 38.05 6.47 25.95
N ASN A 187 38.32 7.39 25.03
CA ASN A 187 39.67 7.91 24.77
C ASN A 187 39.92 9.32 25.32
N PHE A 188 38.86 10.02 25.74
CA PHE A 188 38.94 11.39 26.27
C PHE A 188 38.41 11.52 27.71
N ASN A 189 38.24 10.39 28.42
CA ASN A 189 38.16 10.29 29.87
C ASN A 189 39.41 9.57 30.39
#